data_AF-A0A482Z786-F1
#
_entry.id   AF-A0A482Z786-F1
#
_cell.length_a   1.000
_cell.length_b   1.000
_cell.length_c   1.000
_cell.angle_alpha   90.00
_cell.angle_beta   90.00
_cell.angle_gamma   90.00
#
_symmetry.space_group_name_H-M   'P 1'
#
loop_
_entity.id
_entity.type
_entity.pdbx_description
1 polymer ?
#
loop_
_entity_poly.entity_id
_entity_poly.type
_entity_poly.pdbx_seq_one_letter_code
_entity_poly.pdbx_strand_id
1 'polypeptide(L)' 'MQRSLDILNRAGVEVLWRDNNSSSKGVANRVTYQDFKTSGNNPICDVECRDVGM' A
#
# COMPACT_ATOMS: atom_id res chain seq x y z
N MET A 1 0.05 18.00 -9.29
CA MET A 1 0.73 18.01 -7.98
C MET A 1 1.51 16.70 -7.80
N GLN A 2 2.77 16.79 -7.39
CA GLN A 2 3.66 15.64 -7.10
C GLN A 2 3.77 15.41 -5.59
N ARG A 3 3.89 14.15 -5.17
CA ARG A 3 4.03 13.71 -3.79
C ARG A 3 5.41 13.07 -3.57
N SER A 4 5.82 12.90 -2.33
CA SER A 4 7.16 12.38 -1.99
C SER A 4 7.47 11.01 -2.63
N LEU A 5 6.50 10.10 -2.69
CA LEU A 5 6.68 8.81 -3.35
C LEU A 5 6.94 8.92 -4.86
N ASP A 6 6.38 9.95 -5.51
CA ASP A 6 6.65 10.19 -6.93
C ASP A 6 8.12 10.60 -7.16
N ILE A 7 8.75 11.25 -6.19
CA ILE A 7 10.16 11.67 -6.26
C ILE A 7 11.06 10.44 -6.05
N LEU A 8 10.76 9.63 -5.02
CA LEU A 8 11.50 8.40 -4.74
C LEU A 8 11.48 7.43 -5.93
N ASN A 9 10.29 7.20 -6.50
CA ASN A 9 10.15 6.31 -7.67
C ASN A 9 10.93 6.84 -8.89
N ARG A 10 10.91 8.15 -9.14
CA ARG A 10 11.70 8.76 -10.24
C ARG A 10 13.21 8.78 -9.98
N ALA A 11 13.62 8.75 -8.72
CA ALA A 11 15.02 8.61 -8.33
C ALA A 11 15.52 7.15 -8.44
N GLY A 12 14.67 6.21 -8.87
CA GLY A 12 15.02 4.80 -9.02
C GLY A 12 14.92 4.00 -7.71
N VAL A 13 14.32 4.56 -6.66
CA VAL A 13 13.99 3.80 -5.45
C VAL A 13 12.80 2.91 -5.74
N GLU A 14 12.93 1.61 -5.45
CA GLU A 14 11.80 0.69 -5.53
C GLU A 14 10.79 1.02 -4.41
N VAL A 15 9.58 1.39 -4.79
CA VAL A 15 8.51 1.76 -3.85
C VAL A 15 7.35 0.77 -4.00
N LEU A 16 7.02 0.12 -2.87
CA LEU A 16 5.84 -0.73 -2.71
C LEU A 16 4.92 -0.13 -1.64
N TRP A 17 3.65 0.06 -1.98
CA TRP A 17 2.61 0.46 -1.03
C TRP A 17 1.67 -0.72 -0.74
N ARG A 18 1.66 -1.22 0.49
CA ARG A 18 0.68 -2.19 0.98
C ARG A 18 -0.39 -1.45 1.78
N ASP A 19 -1.65 -1.64 1.43
CA ASP A 19 -2.77 -0.95 2.07
C ASP A 19 -3.72 -1.97 2.69
N ASN A 20 -3.80 -1.96 4.02
CA ASN A 20 -4.75 -2.74 4.80
C ASN A 20 -5.88 -1.88 5.39
N ASN A 21 -6.00 -0.62 4.94
CA ASN A 21 -6.98 0.35 5.43
C ASN A 21 -7.84 0.89 4.27
N SER A 22 -8.67 1.91 4.50
CA SER A 22 -9.68 2.41 3.56
C SER A 22 -9.10 2.75 2.17
N SER A 23 -8.10 3.63 2.08
CA SER A 23 -7.32 3.86 0.87
C SER A 23 -6.07 4.69 1.16
N SER A 24 -5.11 4.68 0.24
CA SER A 24 -3.96 5.59 0.24
C SER A 24 -4.31 7.09 0.05
N LYS A 25 -5.59 7.46 -0.05
CA LYS A 25 -6.06 8.83 -0.36
C LYS A 25 -5.35 9.45 -1.58
N GLY A 26 -5.18 8.61 -2.60
CA GLY A 26 -4.53 8.95 -3.85
C GLY A 26 -3.00 8.91 -3.83
N VAL A 27 -2.34 8.81 -2.67
CA VAL A 27 -0.87 8.84 -2.54
C VAL A 27 -0.17 7.78 -3.38
N ALA A 28 -0.72 6.56 -3.42
CA ALA A 28 -0.12 5.41 -4.09
C ALA A 28 -0.43 5.29 -5.59
N ASN A 29 -1.14 6.24 -6.21
CA ASN A 29 -1.62 6.14 -7.60
C ASN A 29 -0.52 5.95 -8.68
N ARG A 30 0.75 6.11 -8.33
CA ARG A 30 1.90 6.10 -9.27
C ARG A 30 3.07 5.24 -8.79
N VAL A 31 2.82 4.32 -7.87
CA VAL A 31 3.78 3.34 -7.37
C VAL A 31 3.14 1.96 -7.33
N THR A 32 3.95 0.91 -7.19
CA THR A 32 3.41 -0.45 -7.06
C THR A 32 2.53 -0.54 -5.82
N TYR A 33 1.33 -1.08 -5.99
CA TYR A 33 0.31 -1.17 -4.96
C TYR A 33 -0.10 -2.63 -4.73
N GLN A 34 -0.27 -3.01 -3.47
CA GLN A 34 -0.84 -4.29 -3.07
C GLN A 34 -2.00 -4.08 -2.11
N ASP A 35 -3.11 -4.76 -2.41
CA ASP A 35 -4.30 -4.73 -1.56
C ASP A 35 -4.18 -5.77 -0.44
N PHE A 36 -4.17 -5.30 0.81
CA PHE A 36 -4.13 -6.09 2.04
C PHE A 36 -5.42 -5.94 2.86
N LYS A 37 -6.49 -5.39 2.26
CA LYS A 37 -7.80 -5.18 2.90
C LYS A 37 -8.65 -6.44 2.99
N THR A 38 -8.14 -7.55 2.47
CA THR A 38 -8.82 -8.85 2.47
C THR A 38 -7.84 -9.96 2.83
N SER A 39 -8.38 -11.12 3.17
CA SER A 39 -7.62 -12.32 3.49
C SER A 39 -6.81 -12.90 2.32
N GLY A 40 -6.99 -12.39 1.09
CA GLY A 40 -6.26 -12.85 -0.09
C GLY A 40 -4.75 -12.63 0.01
N ASN A 41 -4.33 -11.45 0.50
CA ASN A 41 -2.92 -11.13 0.74
C ASN A 41 -2.60 -10.90 2.23
N ASN A 42 -3.61 -10.75 3.08
CA ASN A 42 -3.47 -10.59 4.53
C ASN A 42 -4.08 -11.81 5.26
N PRO A 43 -3.37 -12.95 5.37
CA PRO A 43 -3.95 -14.21 5.83
C PRO A 43 -4.42 -14.18 7.30
N ILE A 44 -3.92 -13.25 8.11
CA ILE A 44 -4.36 -13.01 9.50
C ILE A 44 -5.31 -11.81 9.49
N CYS A 45 -6.42 -11.97 8.77
CA CYS A 45 -7.50 -10.97 8.71
C CYS A 45 -8.81 -11.57 9.23
N ASP A 46 -9.27 -11.07 10.38
CA ASP A 46 -10.45 -11.54 11.09
C ASP A 46 -11.59 -10.49 11.10
N VAL A 47 -11.69 -9.67 12.15
CA VAL A 47 -12.58 -8.51 12.27
C VAL A 47 -12.04 -7.34 11.45
N GLU A 48 -10.72 -7.18 11.41
CA GLU A 48 -10.04 -6.18 10.59
C GLU A 48 -8.70 -6.74 10.11
N CYS A 49 -8.33 -6.43 8.86
CA CYS A 49 -7.04 -6.81 8.32
C CYS A 49 -5.93 -5.95 8.95
N ARG A 50 -5.41 -6.37 10.10
CA ARG A 50 -4.33 -5.67 10.81
C ARG A 50 -2.97 -5.94 10.17
N ASP A 51 -1.96 -5.23 10.67
CA ASP A 51 -0.58 -5.35 10.19
C ASP A 51 0.02 -6.75 10.46
N VAL A 52 -0.56 -7.55 11.35
CA VAL A 52 -0.04 -8.88 11.73
C VAL A 52 0.03 -9.86 10.54
N GLY A 53 -0.87 -9.73 9.56
CA GLY A 53 -0.79 -10.52 8.33
C GLY A 53 -0.22 -9.77 7.12
N MET A 54 0.39 -8.59 7.31
CA MET A 54 1.15 -7.87 6.27
C MET A 54 2.60 -8.34 6.17
#